data_AF-A0A354YUH2-F1
#
_entry.id   AF-A0A354YUH2-F1
#
_cell.length_a   1.000
_cell.length_b   1.000
_cell.length_c   1.000
_cell.angle_alpha   90.00
_cell.angle_beta   90.00
_cell.angle_gamma   90.00
#
_symmetry.space_group_name_H-M   'P 1'
#
loop_
_entity.id
_entity.type
_entity.pdbx_description
1 polymer ?
#
loop_
_entity_poly.entity_id
_entity_poly.type
_entity_poly.pdbx_seq_one_letter_code
_entity_poly.pdbx_strand_id
1 'polypeptide(L)'
;AIKNSLNNILAIAGFIILFSVITQMFSFWGIIDLLALFLLKILSIFNLSYELIYGWLMGLFEITIGARAITATSPANILPQLLAVSSTLAWSGLSIIAQVMSIVVGTPVKLSFYLYSRLLQMSLSILITAIAYKLLATGQQSVLSFSLPYNKALYSFDAWGISIACLWVCFLLLAFMLASSLYLRRP
;
A
#
# COMPACT_ATOMS: atom_id res chain seq x y z
N ALA A 1 4.26 -20.62 -19.76
CA ALA A 1 3.99 -19.21 -19.41
C ALA A 1 2.89 -19.08 -18.34
N ILE A 2 1.64 -19.45 -18.65
CA ILE A 2 0.47 -19.27 -17.74
C ILE A 2 0.67 -19.90 -16.35
N LYS A 3 1.14 -21.15 -16.27
CA LYS A 3 1.40 -21.84 -14.99
C LYS A 3 2.38 -21.07 -14.09
N ASN A 4 3.42 -20.49 -14.67
CA ASN A 4 4.43 -19.73 -13.92
C ASN A 4 3.84 -18.39 -13.44
N SER A 5 3.03 -17.73 -14.27
CA SER A 5 2.31 -16.51 -13.88
C SER A 5 1.36 -16.77 -12.71
N LEU A 6 0.61 -17.88 -12.75
CA LEU A 6 -0.27 -18.29 -11.65
C LEU A 6 0.50 -18.58 -10.36
N ASN A 7 1.62 -19.31 -10.46
CA ASN A 7 2.47 -19.58 -9.30
C ASN A 7 3.01 -18.29 -8.66
N ASN A 8 3.42 -17.31 -9.48
CA ASN A 8 3.91 -16.04 -8.97
C ASN A 8 2.80 -15.26 -8.25
N ILE A 9 1.59 -15.21 -8.81
CA ILE A 9 0.44 -14.55 -8.16
C ILE A 9 0.09 -15.24 -6.83
N LEU A 10 0.07 -16.58 -6.81
CA LEU A 10 -0.20 -17.35 -5.60
C LEU A 10 0.88 -17.13 -4.53
N ALA A 11 2.15 -17.06 -4.92
CA ALA A 11 3.23 -16.73 -4.00
C ALA A 11 3.05 -15.32 -3.42
N ILE A 12 2.75 -14.34 -4.27
CA ILE A 12 2.49 -12.95 -3.85
C ILE A 12 1.35 -12.88 -2.84
N ALA A 13 0.20 -13.49 -3.18
CA ALA A 13 -0.97 -13.53 -2.31
C ALA A 13 -0.68 -14.29 -1.00
N GLY A 14 0.08 -15.38 -1.07
CA GLY A 14 0.51 -16.16 0.10
C GLY A 14 1.33 -15.33 1.08
N PHE A 15 2.30 -14.54 0.61
CA PHE A 15 3.06 -13.63 1.47
C PHE A 15 2.17 -12.57 2.12
N ILE A 16 1.26 -11.95 1.36
CA ILE A 16 0.35 -10.94 1.89
C ILE A 16 -0.55 -11.54 2.97
N ILE A 17 -1.17 -12.70 2.72
CA ILE A 17 -2.07 -13.37 3.68
C ILE A 17 -1.30 -13.79 4.93
N LEU A 18 -0.13 -14.41 4.78
CA LEU A 18 0.68 -14.87 5.91
C LEU A 18 1.06 -13.71 6.83
N PHE A 19 1.59 -12.62 6.27
CA PHE A 19 1.96 -11.45 7.07
C PHE A 19 0.73 -10.71 7.61
N SER A 20 -0.39 -10.70 6.90
CA SER A 20 -1.64 -10.17 7.42
C SER A 20 -2.08 -10.91 8.69
N VAL A 21 -2.09 -12.25 8.64
CA VAL A 21 -2.47 -13.08 9.79
C VAL A 21 -1.48 -12.91 10.93
N ILE A 22 -0.17 -12.95 10.68
CA ILE A 22 0.85 -12.75 11.72
C ILE A 22 0.71 -11.37 12.37
N THR A 23 0.52 -10.31 11.58
CA THR A 23 0.32 -8.95 12.10
C THR A 23 -0.90 -8.88 13.00
N GLN A 24 -2.01 -9.51 12.60
CA GLN A 24 -3.23 -9.60 13.41
C GLN A 24 -3.03 -10.45 14.66
N MET A 25 -2.23 -11.51 14.62
CA MET A 25 -1.89 -12.31 15.81
C MET A 25 -1.04 -11.51 16.80
N PHE A 26 -0.04 -10.75 16.33
CA PHE A 26 0.76 -9.87 17.18
C PHE A 26 -0.06 -8.75 17.80
N SER A 27 -1.03 -8.22 17.05
CA SER A 27 -2.05 -7.31 17.58
C SER A 27 -2.88 -8.00 18.68
N PHE A 28 -3.47 -9.15 18.38
CA PHE A 28 -4.33 -9.87 19.31
C PHE A 28 -3.61 -10.30 20.60
N TRP A 29 -2.33 -10.66 20.51
CA TRP A 29 -1.49 -11.00 21.67
C TRP A 29 -0.98 -9.79 22.45
N GLY A 30 -1.27 -8.57 22.02
CA GLY A 30 -0.83 -7.34 22.70
C GLY A 30 0.63 -6.97 22.47
N ILE A 31 1.32 -7.62 21.53
CA ILE A 31 2.73 -7.31 21.21
C ILE A 31 2.82 -5.92 20.57
N ILE A 32 1.90 -5.61 19.64
CA ILE A 32 1.85 -4.29 19.00
C ILE A 32 1.49 -3.22 20.04
N ASP A 33 0.57 -3.51 20.96
CA ASP A 33 0.20 -2.57 22.04
C ASP A 33 1.39 -2.26 22.96
N LEU A 34 2.14 -3.27 23.37
CA LEU A 34 3.33 -3.10 24.21
C LEU A 34 4.40 -2.25 23.52
N LEU A 35 4.65 -2.51 22.23
CA LEU A 35 5.57 -1.71 21.43
C LEU A 35 5.05 -0.27 21.27
N ALA A 36 3.76 -0.08 21.03
CA ALA A 36 3.15 1.23 20.85
C ALA A 36 3.27 2.07 22.14
N LEU A 37 2.98 1.49 23.31
CA LEU A 37 3.15 2.17 24.60
C LEU A 37 4.61 2.54 24.88
N PHE A 38 5.54 1.65 24.53
CA PHE A 38 6.97 1.92 24.66
C PHE A 38 7.42 3.08 23.75
N LEU A 39 7.02 3.06 22.48
CA LEU A 39 7.32 4.14 21.54
C LEU A 39 6.65 5.45 21.93
N LEU A 40 5.42 5.42 22.44
CA LEU A 40 4.71 6.62 22.91
C LEU A 40 5.51 7.35 24.01
N LYS A 41 6.14 6.60 24.92
CA LYS A 41 6.99 7.17 25.97
C LYS A 41 8.25 7.83 25.40
N ILE A 42 8.91 7.19 24.44
CA ILE A 42 10.12 7.70 23.78
C ILE A 42 9.81 8.92 22.93
N LEU A 43 8.70 8.89 22.21
CA LEU A 43 8.27 9.93 21.26
C LEU A 43 7.31 10.94 21.90
N SER A 44 7.27 11.03 23.24
CA SER A 44 6.36 11.90 23.96
C SER A 44 6.50 13.38 23.56
N ILE A 45 7.69 13.79 23.14
CA ILE A 45 8.00 15.15 22.66
C ILE A 45 7.19 15.52 21.39
N PHE A 46 6.77 14.53 20.60
CA PHE A 46 6.06 14.74 19.34
C PHE A 46 4.53 14.74 19.48
N ASN A 47 3.97 14.54 20.69
CA ASN A 47 2.53 14.49 20.95
C ASN A 47 1.74 13.60 19.97
N LEU A 48 2.29 12.44 19.62
CA LEU A 48 1.62 11.48 18.73
C LEU A 48 0.54 10.71 19.49
N SER A 49 -0.55 10.36 18.82
CA SER A 49 -1.59 9.52 19.44
C SER A 49 -1.15 8.05 19.46
N TYR A 50 -1.69 7.30 20.41
CA TYR A 50 -1.46 5.86 20.52
C TYR A 50 -1.84 5.13 19.23
N GLU A 51 -3.01 5.44 18.69
CA GLU A 51 -3.58 4.79 17.50
C GLU A 51 -2.69 5.00 16.26
N LEU A 52 -2.04 6.17 16.16
CA LEU A 52 -1.13 6.47 15.06
C LEU A 52 0.12 5.60 15.13
N ILE A 53 0.76 5.51 16.30
CA ILE A 53 1.94 4.67 16.50
C ILE A 53 1.59 3.20 16.31
N TYR A 54 0.45 2.77 16.85
CA TYR A 54 -0.07 1.42 16.69
C TYR A 54 -0.27 1.05 15.20
N GLY A 55 -0.94 1.91 14.44
CA GLY A 55 -1.13 1.71 13.00
C GLY A 55 0.19 1.69 12.23
N TRP A 56 1.12 2.58 12.58
CA TRP A 56 2.46 2.61 11.98
C TRP A 56 3.24 1.33 12.24
N LEU A 57 3.21 0.79 13.46
CA LEU A 57 3.83 -0.48 13.81
C LEU A 57 3.22 -1.65 13.04
N MET A 58 1.89 -1.72 12.90
CA MET A 58 1.26 -2.74 12.05
C MET A 58 1.75 -2.63 10.60
N GLY A 59 1.94 -1.41 10.09
CA GLY A 59 2.47 -1.13 8.76
C GLY A 59 3.90 -1.59 8.52
N LEU A 60 4.70 -1.75 9.58
CA LEU A 60 6.04 -2.31 9.46
C LEU A 60 6.00 -3.79 9.05
N PHE A 61 4.95 -4.52 9.43
CA PHE A 61 4.75 -5.92 9.07
C PHE A 61 3.98 -6.07 7.77
N GLU A 62 2.80 -5.44 7.69
CA GLU A 62 1.91 -5.50 6.53
C GLU A 62 1.37 -4.11 6.19
N ILE A 63 1.76 -3.62 5.02
CA ILE A 63 1.53 -2.25 4.55
C ILE A 63 0.05 -1.88 4.47
N THR A 64 -0.81 -2.82 4.04
CA THR A 64 -2.23 -2.56 3.80
C THR A 64 -3.00 -2.35 5.11
N ILE A 65 -2.80 -3.24 6.09
CA ILE A 65 -3.39 -3.18 7.42
C ILE A 65 -2.88 -1.92 8.14
N GLY A 66 -1.58 -1.66 8.08
CA GLY A 66 -0.99 -0.47 8.69
C GLY A 66 -1.52 0.83 8.10
N ALA A 67 -1.50 0.97 6.77
CA ALA A 67 -2.03 2.16 6.10
C ALA A 67 -3.50 2.39 6.45
N ARG A 68 -4.32 1.34 6.45
CA ARG A 68 -5.73 1.43 6.87
C ARG A 68 -5.87 1.89 8.32
N ALA A 69 -5.07 1.36 9.23
CA ALA A 69 -5.12 1.74 10.64
C ALA A 69 -4.66 3.18 10.87
N ILE A 70 -3.61 3.62 10.17
CA ILE A 70 -3.14 5.01 10.22
C ILE A 70 -4.23 5.96 9.71
N THR A 71 -4.81 5.69 8.54
CA THR A 71 -5.82 6.57 7.93
C THR A 71 -7.16 6.59 8.66
N ALA A 72 -7.46 5.55 9.44
CA ALA A 72 -8.63 5.52 10.32
C ALA A 72 -8.50 6.44 11.55
N THR A 73 -7.28 6.90 11.88
CA THR A 73 -7.08 7.89 12.96
C THR A 73 -7.65 9.25 12.57
N SER A 74 -8.11 10.02 13.57
CA SER A 74 -8.64 11.37 13.38
C SER A 74 -7.82 12.38 14.21
N PRO A 75 -6.57 12.68 13.81
CA PRO A 75 -5.73 13.61 14.57
C PRO A 75 -6.18 15.06 14.34
N ALA A 76 -5.94 15.93 15.33
CA ALA A 76 -6.19 17.37 15.22
C ALA A 76 -5.34 18.04 14.12
N ASN A 77 -4.19 17.45 13.77
CA ASN A 77 -3.31 17.87 12.68
C ASN A 77 -3.08 16.68 11.75
N ILE A 78 -3.23 16.88 10.44
CA ILE A 78 -3.07 15.84 9.41
C ILE A 78 -1.61 15.45 9.17
N LEU A 79 -0.64 16.32 9.53
CA LEU A 79 0.78 16.11 9.24
C LEU A 79 1.32 14.79 9.84
N PRO A 80 1.12 14.46 11.14
CA PRO A 80 1.55 13.17 11.68
C PRO A 80 0.99 11.96 10.92
N GLN A 81 -0.26 12.02 10.48
CA GLN A 81 -0.89 10.97 9.68
C GLN A 81 -0.21 10.83 8.32
N LEU A 82 0.06 11.94 7.63
CA LEU A 82 0.77 11.93 6.35
C LEU A 82 2.18 11.36 6.47
N LEU A 83 2.93 11.76 7.51
CA LEU A 83 4.28 11.24 7.76
C LEU A 83 4.28 9.74 8.08
N ALA A 84 3.30 9.28 8.86
CA ALA A 84 3.14 7.87 9.16
C ALA A 84 2.81 7.06 7.90
N VAL A 85 1.82 7.48 7.10
CA VAL A 85 1.48 6.76 5.85
C VAL A 85 2.66 6.78 4.88
N SER A 86 3.29 7.93 4.63
CA SER A 86 4.37 8.02 3.65
C SER A 86 5.58 7.18 4.03
N SER A 87 5.95 7.17 5.31
CA SER A 87 7.01 6.31 5.83
C SER A 87 6.67 4.82 5.75
N THR A 88 5.43 4.41 6.07
CA THR A 88 4.98 3.02 5.91
C THR A 88 5.04 2.57 4.45
N LEU A 89 4.60 3.42 3.50
CA LEU A 89 4.69 3.13 2.07
C LEU A 89 6.14 2.97 1.61
N ALA A 90 7.03 3.87 2.05
CA ALA A 90 8.45 3.82 1.73
C ALA A 90 9.16 2.58 2.30
N TRP A 91 8.77 2.15 3.50
CA TRP A 91 9.23 0.90 4.12
C TRP A 91 8.75 -0.35 3.37
N SER A 92 7.55 -0.31 2.78
CA SER A 92 6.90 -1.41 2.04
C SER A 92 6.40 -2.61 2.88
N GLY A 93 6.75 -2.69 4.18
CA GLY A 93 6.34 -3.78 5.06
C GLY A 93 7.18 -5.06 4.89
N LEU A 94 7.28 -5.87 5.94
CA LEU A 94 8.01 -7.14 5.91
C LEU A 94 7.44 -8.11 4.86
N SER A 95 6.15 -8.04 4.56
CA SER A 95 5.52 -8.87 3.52
C SER A 95 6.14 -8.69 2.15
N ILE A 96 6.31 -7.44 1.70
CA ILE A 96 6.92 -7.11 0.40
C ILE A 96 8.42 -7.39 0.44
N ILE A 97 9.10 -7.10 1.56
CA ILE A 97 10.52 -7.39 1.71
C ILE A 97 10.78 -8.90 1.53
N ALA A 98 10.02 -9.75 2.22
CA ALA A 98 10.14 -11.21 2.11
C ALA A 98 9.85 -11.70 0.69
N GLN A 99 8.81 -11.13 0.05
CA GLN A 99 8.45 -11.44 -1.33
C GLN A 99 9.59 -11.08 -2.30
N VAL A 100 10.17 -9.89 -2.21
CA VAL A 100 11.29 -9.47 -3.06
C VAL A 100 12.49 -10.39 -2.85
N MET A 101 12.83 -10.71 -1.60
CA MET A 101 13.94 -11.61 -1.31
C MET A 101 13.71 -13.01 -1.89
N SER A 102 12.46 -13.51 -1.90
CA SER A 102 12.13 -14.82 -2.49
C SER A 102 12.34 -14.87 -4.01
N ILE A 103 12.15 -13.75 -4.70
CA ILE A 103 12.33 -13.63 -6.16
C ILE A 103 13.81 -13.50 -6.52
N VAL A 104 14.57 -12.80 -5.67
CA VAL A 104 15.97 -12.41 -5.91
C VAL A 104 16.95 -13.48 -5.39
N VAL A 105 16.44 -14.60 -4.86
CA VAL A 105 17.22 -15.78 -4.47
C VAL A 105 18.16 -16.21 -5.60
N GLY A 106 19.44 -16.40 -5.27
CA GLY A 106 20.47 -16.81 -6.23
C GLY A 106 21.20 -15.65 -6.91
N THR A 107 20.80 -14.40 -6.66
CA THR A 107 21.58 -13.20 -7.04
C THR A 107 22.38 -12.68 -5.84
N PRO A 108 23.46 -11.90 -6.04
CA PRO A 108 24.31 -11.40 -4.95
C PRO A 108 23.69 -10.25 -4.13
N VAL A 109 22.37 -10.12 -4.09
CA VAL A 109 21.67 -9.08 -3.32
C VAL A 109 21.57 -9.49 -1.85
N LYS A 110 22.24 -8.74 -0.98
CA LYS A 110 22.19 -8.97 0.48
C LYS A 110 20.94 -8.31 1.07
N LEU A 111 20.22 -9.04 1.93
CA LEU A 111 19.07 -8.51 2.68
C LEU A 111 19.42 -7.24 3.46
N SER A 112 20.59 -7.19 4.11
CA SER A 112 21.02 -6.04 4.91
C SER A 112 21.14 -4.76 4.07
N PHE A 113 21.68 -4.86 2.85
CA PHE A 113 21.78 -3.73 1.93
C PHE A 113 20.40 -3.24 1.50
N TYR A 114 19.50 -4.18 1.20
CA TYR A 114 18.12 -3.87 0.83
C TYR A 114 17.34 -3.21 1.98
N LEU A 115 17.47 -3.71 3.21
CA LEU A 115 16.85 -3.08 4.38
C LEU A 115 17.40 -1.69 4.64
N TYR A 116 18.71 -1.50 4.49
CA TYR A 116 19.34 -0.19 4.65
C TYR A 116 18.82 0.83 3.63
N SER A 117 18.68 0.43 2.35
CA SER A 117 18.13 1.31 1.33
C SER A 117 16.65 1.67 1.61
N ARG A 118 15.86 0.75 2.15
CA ARG A 118 14.48 1.02 2.60
C ARG A 118 14.41 1.96 3.80
N LEU A 119 15.29 1.84 4.77
CA LEU A 119 15.37 2.77 5.90
C LEU A 119 15.75 4.19 5.43
N LEU A 120 16.69 4.31 4.48
CA LEU A 120 17.01 5.60 3.85
C LEU A 120 15.82 6.15 3.05
N GLN A 121 15.10 5.30 2.32
CA GLN A 121 13.91 5.72 1.58
C GLN A 121 12.80 6.21 2.53
N MET A 122 12.63 5.54 3.66
CA MET A 122 11.69 5.92 4.71
C MET A 122 12.03 7.29 5.31
N SER A 123 13.29 7.53 5.66
CA SER A 123 13.72 8.83 6.21
C SER A 123 13.59 9.96 5.19
N LEU A 124 13.95 9.72 3.92
CA LEU A 124 13.74 10.67 2.82
C LEU A 124 12.26 10.95 2.60
N SER A 125 11.39 9.94 2.68
CA SER A 125 9.95 10.12 2.52
C SER A 125 9.37 11.03 3.59
N ILE A 126 9.73 10.82 4.86
CA ILE A 126 9.34 11.69 5.98
C ILE A 126 9.79 13.13 5.72
N LEU A 127 11.06 13.32 5.33
CA LEU A 127 11.62 14.65 5.07
C LEU A 127 10.89 15.36 3.92
N ILE A 128 10.73 14.67 2.79
CA ILE A 128 10.05 15.22 1.61
C ILE A 128 8.59 15.55 1.94
N THR A 129 7.87 14.66 2.63
CA THR A 129 6.49 14.90 3.04
C THR A 129 6.38 16.09 4.00
N ALA A 130 7.28 16.23 4.97
CA ALA A 130 7.28 17.36 5.90
C ALA A 130 7.54 18.70 5.19
N ILE A 131 8.53 18.74 4.28
CA ILE A 131 8.85 19.92 3.48
C ILE A 131 7.67 20.27 2.56
N ALA A 132 7.15 19.29 1.83
CA ALA A 132 6.01 19.49 0.94
C ALA A 132 4.78 19.98 1.70
N TYR A 133 4.46 19.38 2.84
CA TYR A 133 3.36 19.85 3.69
C TYR A 133 3.57 21.29 4.12
N LYS A 134 4.76 21.65 4.61
CA LYS A 134 5.03 23.03 5.02
C LYS A 134 4.89 24.02 3.86
N LEU A 135 5.38 23.68 2.67
CA LEU A 135 5.33 24.54 1.48
C LEU A 135 3.93 24.67 0.89
N LEU A 136 3.14 23.59 0.87
CA LEU A 136 1.81 23.56 0.25
C LEU A 136 0.68 23.92 1.22
N ALA A 137 0.82 23.60 2.51
CA ALA A 137 -0.21 23.84 3.52
C ALA A 137 -0.13 25.25 4.13
N THR A 138 0.98 25.99 3.94
CA THR A 138 1.04 27.42 4.25
C THR A 138 0.20 28.20 3.24
N GLY A 139 -1.10 28.30 3.53
CA GLY A 139 -2.07 28.98 2.67
C GLY A 139 -3.48 28.39 2.70
N GLN A 140 -3.78 27.41 3.55
CA GLN A 140 -5.12 26.85 3.70
C GLN A 140 -6.11 27.88 4.28
N GLN A 141 -6.63 28.72 3.39
CA GLN A 141 -8.01 29.19 3.50
C GLN A 141 -8.92 27.96 3.45
N SER A 142 -9.99 27.98 4.23
CA SER A 142 -11.05 26.97 4.16
C SER A 142 -11.57 26.87 2.73
N VAL A 143 -11.07 25.91 1.96
CA VAL A 143 -11.62 25.62 0.64
C VAL A 143 -12.98 24.99 0.87
N LEU A 144 -14.01 25.55 0.24
CA LEU A 144 -15.33 24.94 0.21
C LEU A 144 -15.18 23.50 -0.29
N SER A 145 -15.36 22.53 0.61
CA SER A 145 -15.38 21.13 0.23
C SER A 145 -16.66 20.89 -0.56
N PHE A 146 -16.50 20.68 -1.86
CA PHE A 146 -17.60 20.17 -2.68
C PHE A 146 -17.80 18.70 -2.32
N SER A 147 -18.61 18.44 -1.29
CA SER A 147 -19.03 17.09 -0.95
C SER A 147 -20.02 16.60 -2.00
N LEU A 148 -19.52 16.17 -3.16
CA LEU A 148 -20.32 15.30 -4.02
C LEU A 148 -20.59 14.04 -3.20
N PRO A 149 -21.85 13.65 -2.97
CA PRO A 149 -22.12 12.33 -2.44
C PRO A 149 -21.52 11.33 -3.42
N TYR A 150 -20.44 10.64 -3.01
CA TYR A 150 -19.64 9.77 -3.88
C TYR A 150 -20.52 8.71 -4.55
N ASN A 151 -21.57 8.28 -3.84
CA ASN A 151 -22.64 7.43 -4.33
C ASN A 151 -23.27 7.99 -5.61
N LYS A 152 -23.61 9.27 -5.69
CA LYS A 152 -24.23 9.84 -6.89
C LYS A 152 -23.26 9.99 -8.07
N ALA A 153 -21.97 10.22 -7.82
CA ALA A 153 -20.99 10.40 -8.90
C ALA A 153 -20.55 9.06 -9.54
N LEU A 154 -20.45 7.98 -8.75
CA LEU A 154 -20.14 6.65 -9.29
C LEU A 154 -21.32 6.03 -10.05
N TYR A 155 -22.56 6.38 -9.67
CA TYR A 155 -23.77 5.92 -10.36
C TYR A 155 -24.32 6.93 -11.38
N SER A 156 -23.67 8.08 -11.60
CA SER A 156 -24.14 9.08 -12.59
C SER A 156 -23.78 8.72 -14.02
N PHE A 157 -22.85 7.78 -14.23
CA PHE A 157 -22.51 7.26 -15.54
C PHE A 157 -22.87 5.77 -15.61
N ASP A 158 -23.20 5.29 -16.80
CA ASP A 158 -23.56 3.89 -17.03
C ASP A 158 -22.32 2.98 -16.96
N ALA A 159 -21.83 2.77 -15.75
CA ALA A 159 -20.67 1.92 -15.47
C ALA A 159 -20.89 0.47 -15.95
N TRP A 160 -22.14 -0.01 -15.90
CA TRP A 160 -22.53 -1.33 -16.38
C TRP A 160 -22.40 -1.43 -17.89
N GLY A 161 -22.97 -0.47 -18.65
CA GLY A 161 -22.85 -0.43 -20.10
C GLY A 161 -21.41 -0.28 -20.57
N ILE A 162 -20.62 0.57 -19.93
CA ILE A 162 -19.20 0.75 -20.24
C ILE A 162 -18.40 -0.53 -19.99
N SER A 163 -18.63 -1.22 -18.87
CA SER A 163 -17.97 -2.49 -18.56
C SER A 163 -18.29 -3.58 -19.59
N ILE A 164 -19.57 -3.71 -19.97
CA ILE A 164 -20.02 -4.67 -20.99
C ILE A 164 -19.42 -4.33 -22.36
N ALA A 165 -19.37 -3.05 -22.74
CA ALA A 165 -18.74 -2.62 -23.98
C ALA A 165 -17.24 -2.97 -24.02
N CYS A 166 -16.50 -2.73 -22.93
CA CYS A 166 -15.09 -3.12 -22.81
C CYS A 166 -14.89 -4.63 -22.94
N LEU A 167 -15.77 -5.45 -22.35
CA LEU A 167 -15.72 -6.91 -22.48
C LEU A 167 -15.94 -7.36 -23.93
N TRP A 168 -16.91 -6.78 -24.63
CA TRP A 168 -17.14 -7.05 -26.05
C TRP A 168 -15.95 -6.67 -26.93
N VAL A 169 -15.34 -5.50 -26.68
CA VAL A 169 -14.14 -5.06 -27.39
C VAL A 169 -12.98 -6.04 -27.16
N CYS A 170 -12.74 -6.46 -25.91
CA CYS A 170 -11.72 -7.47 -25.59
C CYS A 170 -11.98 -8.80 -26.30
N PHE A 171 -13.24 -9.26 -26.32
CA PHE A 171 -13.62 -10.49 -27.00
C PHE A 171 -13.37 -10.42 -28.50
N LEU A 172 -13.74 -9.31 -29.15
CA LEU A 172 -13.50 -9.09 -30.58
C LEU A 172 -12.01 -9.03 -30.92
N LEU A 173 -11.21 -8.35 -30.09
CA LEU A 173 -9.75 -8.30 -30.25
C LEU A 173 -9.13 -9.70 -30.13
N LEU A 174 -9.55 -10.48 -29.13
CA LEU A 174 -9.08 -11.87 -28.97
C LEU A 174 -9.46 -12.73 -30.17
N ALA A 175 -10.70 -12.63 -30.66
CA ALA A 175 -11.16 -13.37 -31.83
C ALA A 175 -10.37 -12.99 -33.09
N PHE A 176 -10.07 -11.70 -33.29
CA PHE A 176 -9.25 -11.22 -34.40
C PHE A 176 -7.81 -11.74 -34.31
N MET A 177 -7.18 -11.69 -33.12
CA MET A 177 -5.85 -12.25 -32.89
C MET A 177 -5.83 -13.77 -33.17
N LEU A 178 -6.88 -14.49 -32.79
CA LEU A 178 -7.01 -15.92 -33.06
C LEU A 178 -7.17 -16.20 -34.57
N ALA A 179 -8.06 -15.46 -35.25
CA ALA A 179 -8.29 -15.60 -36.69
C ALA A 179 -7.04 -15.29 -37.52
N SER A 180 -6.34 -14.19 -37.21
CA SER A 180 -5.07 -13.84 -37.84
C SER A 180 -3.99 -14.89 -37.58
N SER A 181 -3.89 -15.42 -36.35
CA SER A 181 -2.94 -16.50 -36.04
C SER A 181 -3.22 -17.79 -36.81
N LEU A 182 -4.48 -18.12 -37.06
CA LEU A 182 -4.90 -19.28 -37.84
C LEU A 182 -4.72 -19.05 -39.34
N TYR A 183 -4.92 -17.82 -39.83
CA TYR A 183 -4.68 -17.43 -41.22
C TYR A 183 -3.18 -17.50 -41.57
N LEU A 184 -2.32 -16.98 -40.69
CA LEU A 184 -0.85 -17.03 -40.82
C LEU A 184 -0.28 -18.46 -40.72
N ARG A 185 -1.05 -19.43 -40.21
CA ARG A 185 -0.67 -20.85 -40.09
C ARG A 185 -1.16 -21.72 -41.24
N ARG A 186 -1.87 -21.18 -42.24
CA ARG A 186 -2.20 -21.94 -43.45
C ARG A 186 -0.94 -22.03 -44.34
N PRO A 187 -0.52 -23.23 -44.76
CA PRO A 187 0.67 -23.44 -45.58
C PRO A 187 0.53 -22.84 -46.98
#